data_AF-A0A3D2S7C8-F1
#
_entry.id   AF-A0A3D2S7C8-F1
#
_cell.length_a   1.000
_cell.length_b   1.000
_cell.length_c   1.000
_cell.angle_alpha   90.00
_cell.angle_beta   90.00
_cell.angle_gamma   90.00
#
_symmetry.space_group_name_H-M   'P 1'
#
loop_
_entity.id
_entity.type
_entity.pdbx_description
1 polymer ?
#
loop_
_entity_poly.entity_id
_entity_poly.type
_entity_poly.pdbx_seq_one_letter_code
_entity_poly.pdbx_strand_id
1 'polypeptide(L)'
;MKNYYLVFSFMILAAMCTPVEAQSWGYAREGHWVQDIAEDADGSVFALGLSWTDPLFFYSDNFVVKLDENGEELWTNNGTEPSFDFFTGMNVFPSGDGGCFVTGYASYATPAMYKLDADGNYEWDTESWSSGLTSGLLYQGAAAQLIDGRIVIGGLDDDLT
;
A
#
# COMPACT_ATOMS: atom_id res chain seq x y z
N MET A 1 -37.99 6.08 -68.57
CA MET A 1 -36.74 6.48 -67.91
C MET A 1 -36.95 6.38 -66.42
N LYS A 2 -36.29 5.44 -65.73
CA LYS A 2 -36.38 5.28 -64.27
C LYS A 2 -35.09 5.83 -63.66
N ASN A 3 -35.20 6.82 -62.79
CA ASN A 3 -34.06 7.39 -62.07
C ASN A 3 -33.92 6.64 -60.73
N TYR A 4 -32.74 6.07 -60.49
CA TYR A 4 -32.38 5.49 -59.20
C TYR A 4 -31.52 6.52 -58.46
N TYR A 5 -31.96 6.95 -57.29
CA TYR A 5 -31.15 7.77 -56.39
C TYR A 5 -30.35 6.84 -55.47
N LEU A 6 -29.03 6.94 -55.54
CA LEU A 6 -28.12 6.27 -54.63
C LEU A 6 -27.97 7.17 -53.39
N VAL A 7 -28.54 6.75 -52.26
CA VAL A 7 -28.35 7.45 -50.97
C VAL A 7 -27.08 6.86 -50.32
N PHE A 8 -26.00 7.64 -50.30
CA PHE A 8 -24.85 7.33 -49.45
C PHE A 8 -25.17 7.75 -48.02
N SER A 9 -25.36 6.77 -47.14
CA SER A 9 -25.38 7.01 -45.70
C SER A 9 -23.93 7.00 -45.20
N PHE A 10 -23.44 8.16 -44.75
CA PHE A 10 -22.18 8.22 -44.00
C PHE A 10 -22.51 7.96 -42.53
N MET A 11 -22.17 6.77 -42.03
CA MET A 11 -22.04 6.55 -40.59
C MET A 11 -20.73 7.20 -40.14
N ILE A 12 -20.82 8.28 -39.37
CA ILE A 12 -19.67 8.80 -38.62
C ILE A 12 -19.60 8.00 -37.33
N LEU A 13 -18.63 7.08 -37.24
CA LEU A 13 -18.26 6.45 -35.98
C LEU A 13 -17.38 7.44 -35.22
N ALA A 14 -17.97 8.21 -34.31
CA ALA A 14 -17.19 9.02 -33.38
C ALA A 14 -16.56 8.09 -32.34
N ALA A 15 -15.25 7.84 -32.46
CA ALA A 15 -14.49 7.26 -31.38
C ALA A 15 -14.50 8.28 -30.22
N MET A 16 -15.32 8.00 -29.20
CA MET A 16 -15.32 8.78 -27.97
C MET A 16 -14.03 8.45 -27.23
N CYS A 17 -12.97 9.20 -27.51
CA CYS A 17 -11.82 9.27 -26.64
C CYS A 17 -12.26 10.10 -25.44
N THR A 18 -12.64 9.44 -24.34
CA THR A 18 -12.74 10.13 -23.06
C THR A 18 -11.34 10.67 -22.77
N PRO A 19 -11.14 12.00 -22.61
CA PRO A 19 -9.86 12.49 -22.16
C PRO A 19 -9.57 11.79 -20.84
N VAL A 20 -8.47 11.04 -20.79
CA VAL A 20 -7.91 10.59 -19.51
C VAL A 20 -7.34 11.87 -18.90
N GLU A 21 -8.16 12.55 -18.11
CA GLU A 21 -7.67 13.61 -17.26
C GLU A 21 -6.85 12.95 -16.16
N ALA A 22 -5.56 13.32 -16.05
CA ALA A 22 -4.78 12.93 -14.89
C ALA A 22 -5.37 13.65 -13.68
N GLN A 23 -6.02 12.90 -12.79
CA GLN A 23 -6.54 13.39 -11.52
C GLN A 23 -5.61 12.91 -10.40
N SER A 24 -5.20 13.80 -9.51
CA SER A 24 -4.47 13.44 -8.29
C SER A 24 -5.46 13.40 -7.13
N TRP A 25 -5.90 12.22 -6.75
CA TRP A 25 -6.77 11.96 -5.59
C TRP A 25 -5.94 11.19 -4.56
N GLY A 26 -6.01 11.53 -3.26
CA GLY A 26 -5.23 10.81 -2.25
C GLY A 26 -5.06 11.49 -0.88
N TYR A 27 -4.38 10.77 0.00
CA TYR A 27 -4.04 11.19 1.37
C TYR A 27 -2.81 12.11 1.38
N ALA A 28 -3.00 13.38 1.05
CA ALA A 28 -1.96 14.42 1.14
C ALA A 28 -2.18 15.27 2.40
N ARG A 29 -1.51 14.92 3.50
CA ARG A 29 -1.50 15.70 4.74
C ARG A 29 -0.10 16.27 4.99
N GLU A 30 -0.05 17.47 5.56
CA GLU A 30 1.22 18.06 6.00
C GLU A 30 1.94 17.08 6.94
N GLY A 31 3.25 16.93 6.76
CA GLY A 31 4.07 16.01 7.56
C GLY A 31 3.90 14.53 7.24
N HIS A 32 3.07 14.13 6.26
CA HIS A 32 2.90 12.72 5.88
C HIS A 32 3.65 12.39 4.58
N TRP A 33 4.48 11.35 4.62
CA TRP A 33 5.27 10.86 3.50
C TRP A 33 4.90 9.40 3.21
N VAL A 34 4.15 9.18 2.12
CA VAL A 34 3.77 7.84 1.64
C VAL A 34 5.00 7.12 1.08
N GLN A 35 5.25 5.90 1.56
CA GLN A 35 6.34 5.03 1.11
C GLN A 35 5.87 4.02 0.07
N ASP A 36 4.67 3.48 0.23
CA ASP A 36 4.12 2.46 -0.67
C ASP A 36 2.59 2.56 -0.75
N ILE A 37 2.05 2.07 -1.87
CA ILE A 37 0.61 2.02 -2.16
C ILE A 37 0.25 0.68 -2.81
N ALA A 38 -0.95 0.19 -2.53
CA ALA A 38 -1.50 -0.98 -3.21
C ALA A 38 -3.00 -0.85 -3.42
N GLU A 39 -3.46 -1.17 -4.63
CA GLU A 39 -4.87 -1.23 -5.00
C GLU A 39 -5.42 -2.64 -4.70
N ASP A 40 -6.59 -2.72 -4.08
CA ASP A 40 -7.33 -3.95 -3.84
C ASP A 40 -8.28 -4.25 -5.02
N ALA A 41 -8.81 -5.47 -5.09
CA ALA A 41 -9.65 -5.93 -6.18
C ALA A 41 -10.97 -5.16 -6.33
N ASP A 42 -11.41 -4.44 -5.29
CA ASP A 42 -12.60 -3.59 -5.30
C ASP A 42 -12.29 -2.13 -5.72
N GLY A 43 -11.04 -1.82 -6.07
CA GLY A 43 -10.60 -0.47 -6.44
C GLY A 43 -10.24 0.41 -5.24
N SER A 44 -10.40 -0.07 -4.00
CA SER A 44 -9.88 0.63 -2.83
C SER A 44 -8.35 0.64 -2.83
N VAL A 45 -7.77 1.66 -2.21
CA VAL A 45 -6.31 1.85 -2.18
C VAL A 45 -5.83 1.88 -0.74
N PHE A 46 -4.86 1.03 -0.43
CA PHE A 46 -4.06 1.15 0.77
C PHE A 46 -2.83 2.01 0.51
N ALA A 47 -2.51 2.91 1.43
CA ALA A 47 -1.26 3.64 1.43
C ALA A 47 -0.63 3.56 2.82
N LEU A 48 0.70 3.53 2.87
CA LEU A 48 1.44 3.48 4.12
C LEU A 48 2.58 4.49 4.10
N GLY A 49 3.00 4.97 5.27
CA GLY A 49 4.13 5.87 5.33
C GLY A 49 4.46 6.40 6.70
N LEU A 50 5.24 7.48 6.69
CA LEU A 50 5.71 8.20 7.87
C LEU A 50 4.88 9.47 8.07
N SER A 51 4.54 9.77 9.31
CA SER A 51 3.89 11.02 9.70
C SER A 51 4.76 11.75 10.74
N TRP A 52 4.91 13.06 10.55
CA TRP A 52 5.59 13.95 11.48
C TRP A 52 4.54 14.71 12.25
N THR A 53 4.15 14.17 13.40
CA THR A 53 3.22 14.83 14.32
C THR A 53 3.94 15.86 15.21
N ASP A 54 5.26 15.72 15.43
CA ASP A 54 6.06 16.65 16.23
C ASP A 54 7.43 17.00 15.59
N PRO A 55 7.66 18.25 15.14
CA PRO A 55 8.95 18.68 14.59
C PRO A 55 10.08 18.79 15.63
N LEU A 56 9.81 18.61 16.93
CA LEU A 56 10.79 18.73 18.02
C LEU A 56 11.40 17.40 18.44
N PHE A 57 10.80 16.28 18.01
CA PHE A 57 11.34 14.96 18.24
C PHE A 57 11.49 14.25 16.90
N PHE A 58 12.65 13.67 16.63
CA PHE A 58 12.93 12.93 15.40
C PHE A 58 12.16 11.58 15.31
N TYR A 59 10.94 11.51 15.89
CA TYR A 59 10.07 10.35 15.83
C TYR A 59 9.07 10.58 14.69
N SER A 60 9.19 9.77 13.66
CA SER A 60 8.14 9.61 12.66
C SER A 60 7.17 8.54 13.15
N ASP A 61 5.90 8.90 13.37
CA ASP A 61 4.85 7.92 13.61
C ASP A 61 4.48 7.26 12.28
N ASN A 62 4.34 5.95 12.26
CA ASN A 62 3.93 5.23 11.06
C ASN A 62 2.42 5.33 10.86
N PHE A 63 1.96 5.35 9.61
CA PHE A 63 0.53 5.26 9.31
C PHE A 63 0.23 4.26 8.19
N VAL A 64 -0.98 3.75 8.24
CA VAL A 64 -1.64 3.00 7.17
C VAL A 64 -3.01 3.62 6.98
N VAL A 65 -3.40 3.88 5.74
CA VAL A 65 -4.70 4.44 5.38
C VAL A 65 -5.33 3.56 4.31
N LYS A 66 -6.65 3.39 4.40
CA LYS A 66 -7.46 2.85 3.31
C LYS A 66 -8.32 3.97 2.72
N LEU A 67 -8.28 4.08 1.41
CA LEU A 67 -9.08 4.99 0.61
C LEU A 67 -10.07 4.18 -0.24
N ASP A 68 -11.23 4.73 -0.54
CA ASP A 68 -12.14 4.14 -1.52
C ASP A 68 -11.64 4.37 -2.97
N GLU A 69 -12.39 3.86 -3.94
CA GLU A 69 -12.10 4.04 -5.38
C GLU A 69 -12.09 5.51 -5.84
N ASN A 70 -12.66 6.40 -5.02
CA ASN A 70 -12.70 7.85 -5.23
C ASN A 70 -11.62 8.58 -4.41
N GLY A 71 -10.68 7.86 -3.79
CA GLY A 71 -9.63 8.44 -2.97
C GLY A 71 -10.12 9.08 -1.67
N GLU A 72 -11.37 8.83 -1.26
CA GLU A 72 -11.92 9.26 0.03
C GLU A 72 -11.45 8.33 1.15
N GLU A 73 -11.07 8.89 2.30
CA GLU A 73 -10.57 8.10 3.43
C GLU A 73 -11.68 7.27 4.08
N LEU A 74 -11.47 5.95 4.09
CA LEU A 74 -12.32 5.00 4.82
C LEU A 74 -11.86 4.87 6.27
N TRP A 75 -10.55 4.73 6.48
CA TRP A 75 -9.93 4.71 7.80
C TRP A 75 -8.44 5.02 7.74
N THR A 76 -7.89 5.48 8.88
CA THR A 76 -6.45 5.63 9.10
C THR A 76 -6.05 4.98 10.42
N ASN A 77 -5.03 4.13 10.40
CA ASN A 77 -4.33 3.61 11.56
C ASN A 77 -2.99 4.34 11.69
N ASN A 78 -2.78 5.06 12.79
CA ASN A 78 -1.55 5.84 13.04
C ASN A 78 -0.45 5.04 13.75
N GLY A 79 -0.50 3.71 13.64
CA GLY A 79 0.51 2.82 14.20
C GLY A 79 0.70 2.96 15.70
N THR A 80 -0.36 3.25 16.44
CA THR A 80 -0.32 3.45 17.90
C THR A 80 -0.65 2.18 18.68
N GLU A 81 -1.41 1.23 18.11
CA GLU A 81 -1.80 -0.01 18.79
C GLU A 81 -1.95 -1.20 17.81
N PRO A 82 -0.95 -2.12 17.75
CA PRO A 82 0.36 -2.03 18.40
C PRO A 82 1.23 -0.92 17.76
N SER A 83 2.22 -0.43 18.52
CA SER A 83 3.18 0.53 17.97
C SER A 83 4.01 -0.15 16.90
N PHE A 84 3.85 0.26 15.64
CA PHE A 84 4.70 -0.26 14.58
C PHE A 84 5.96 0.59 14.50
N ASP A 85 7.11 0.03 14.87
CA ASP A 85 8.43 0.69 14.73
C ASP A 85 9.03 0.34 13.36
N PHE A 86 8.49 0.91 12.29
CA PHE A 86 9.08 0.75 10.97
C PHE A 86 10.12 1.84 10.71
N PHE A 87 11.33 1.42 10.36
CA PHE A 87 12.43 2.36 10.07
C PHE A 87 12.69 2.53 8.57
N THR A 88 12.60 1.46 7.78
CA THR A 88 12.87 1.45 6.33
C THR A 88 12.12 0.30 5.63
N GLY A 89 12.00 0.32 4.30
CA GLY A 89 11.61 -0.86 3.50
C GLY A 89 10.19 -1.38 3.76
N MET A 90 9.23 -0.48 3.93
CA MET A 90 7.86 -0.83 4.25
C MET A 90 7.04 -1.12 2.99
N ASN A 91 6.22 -2.17 3.01
CA ASN A 91 5.28 -2.49 1.92
C ASN A 91 3.88 -2.80 2.45
N VAL A 92 2.85 -2.54 1.64
CA VAL A 92 1.45 -2.90 1.92
C VAL A 92 0.90 -3.79 0.82
N PHE A 93 0.12 -4.79 1.22
CA PHE A 93 -0.54 -5.71 0.32
C PHE A 93 -1.99 -5.92 0.76
N PRO A 94 -2.98 -5.88 -0.15
CA PRO A 94 -4.33 -6.29 0.18
C PRO A 94 -4.36 -7.75 0.64
N SER A 95 -5.13 -8.08 1.67
CA SER A 95 -5.24 -9.46 2.15
C SER A 95 -6.40 -10.25 1.51
N GLY A 96 -7.22 -9.61 0.68
CA GLY A 96 -8.35 -10.23 -0.01
C GLY A 96 -9.59 -10.47 0.86
N ASP A 97 -9.50 -10.23 2.17
CA ASP A 97 -10.60 -10.18 3.14
C ASP A 97 -11.04 -8.74 3.46
N GLY A 98 -10.58 -7.77 2.67
CA GLY A 98 -10.83 -6.34 2.83
C GLY A 98 -9.82 -5.61 3.72
N GLY A 99 -8.92 -6.34 4.41
CA GLY A 99 -7.81 -5.78 5.17
C GLY A 99 -6.51 -5.69 4.37
N CYS A 100 -5.39 -5.54 5.09
CA CYS A 100 -4.06 -5.52 4.47
C CYS A 100 -2.98 -6.19 5.32
N PHE A 101 -1.92 -6.64 4.63
CA PHE A 101 -0.64 -6.97 5.23
C PHE A 101 0.28 -5.76 5.13
N VAL A 102 0.98 -5.44 6.21
CA VAL A 102 2.04 -4.45 6.24
C VAL A 102 3.32 -5.16 6.59
N THR A 103 4.34 -5.02 5.77
CA THR A 103 5.68 -5.53 6.05
C THR A 103 6.62 -4.38 6.36
N GLY A 104 7.57 -4.61 7.24
CA GLY A 104 8.68 -3.71 7.47
C GLY A 104 9.75 -4.34 8.34
N TYR A 105 10.70 -3.53 8.77
CA TYR A 105 11.79 -3.96 9.63
C TYR A 105 11.66 -3.28 10.99
N ALA A 106 11.38 -4.08 12.00
CA ALA A 106 11.23 -3.63 13.38
C ALA A 106 12.59 -3.26 13.99
N SER A 107 12.58 -2.72 15.21
CA SER A 107 13.78 -2.46 16.00
C SER A 107 14.79 -3.63 15.91
N TYR A 108 16.05 -3.31 15.64
CA TYR A 108 17.14 -4.26 15.33
C TYR A 108 17.05 -4.98 13.98
N ALA A 109 16.38 -4.39 12.98
CA ALA A 109 16.35 -4.88 11.59
C ALA A 109 15.80 -6.31 11.43
N THR A 110 14.88 -6.69 12.32
CA THR A 110 14.16 -7.97 12.21
C THR A 110 12.97 -7.80 11.27
N PRO A 111 12.80 -8.68 10.26
CA PRO A 111 11.63 -8.61 9.38
C PRO A 111 10.38 -8.93 10.19
N ALA A 112 9.35 -8.10 10.02
CA ALA A 112 8.04 -8.31 10.61
C ALA A 112 6.95 -8.05 9.56
N MET A 113 5.85 -8.77 9.73
CA MET A 113 4.61 -8.54 9.01
C MET A 113 3.50 -8.38 10.04
N TYR A 114 2.59 -7.46 9.77
CA TYR A 114 1.39 -7.18 10.55
C TYR A 114 0.18 -7.35 9.64
N LYS A 115 -0.88 -7.93 10.20
CA LYS A 115 -2.18 -8.02 9.55
C LYS A 115 -3.12 -7.00 10.18
N LEU A 116 -3.75 -6.18 9.33
CA LEU A 116 -4.90 -5.35 9.68
C LEU A 116 -6.16 -5.94 9.06
N ASP A 117 -7.27 -5.87 9.79
CA ASP A 117 -8.61 -6.23 9.30
C ASP A 117 -9.18 -5.13 8.36
N ALA A 118 -10.40 -5.35 7.87
CA ALA A 118 -11.07 -4.44 6.95
C ALA A 118 -11.36 -3.05 7.54
N ASP A 119 -11.40 -2.93 8.87
CA ASP A 119 -11.64 -1.70 9.62
C ASP A 119 -10.32 -1.03 10.07
N GLY A 120 -9.17 -1.61 9.69
CA GLY A 120 -7.84 -1.11 10.03
C GLY A 120 -7.36 -1.51 11.42
N ASN A 121 -8.04 -2.43 12.10
CA ASN A 121 -7.60 -2.93 13.41
C ASN A 121 -6.55 -4.02 13.24
N TYR A 122 -5.62 -4.09 14.18
CA TYR A 122 -4.64 -5.16 14.25
C TYR A 122 -5.28 -6.53 14.50
N GLU A 123 -4.85 -7.55 13.75
CA GLU A 123 -5.24 -8.94 13.95
C GLU A 123 -4.11 -9.81 14.51
N TRP A 124 -2.91 -9.75 13.91
CA TRP A 124 -1.73 -10.52 14.31
C TRP A 124 -0.44 -9.99 13.68
N ASP A 125 0.72 -10.41 14.22
CA ASP A 125 2.05 -10.14 13.66
C ASP A 125 3.00 -11.35 13.68
N THR A 126 4.18 -11.14 13.12
CA THR A 126 5.28 -12.13 13.06
C THR A 126 6.52 -11.72 13.85
N GLU A 127 6.48 -10.67 14.68
CA GLU A 127 7.66 -10.18 15.43
C GLU A 127 8.24 -11.28 16.34
N SER A 128 7.36 -12.08 16.94
CA SER A 128 7.78 -13.20 17.79
C SER A 128 8.60 -14.25 17.03
N TRP A 129 8.41 -14.37 15.71
CA TRP A 129 9.13 -15.35 14.88
C TRP A 129 10.56 -14.91 14.60
N SER A 130 10.84 -13.61 14.65
CA SER A 130 12.15 -13.02 14.39
C SER A 130 12.91 -12.62 15.68
N SER A 131 12.25 -12.70 16.85
CA SER A 131 12.83 -12.41 18.18
C SER A 131 14.08 -13.21 18.60
N GLY A 132 14.44 -14.27 17.87
CA GLY A 132 15.67 -15.05 18.06
C GLY A 132 16.85 -14.63 17.18
N LEU A 133 16.64 -13.72 16.22
CA LEU A 133 17.67 -13.20 15.32
C LEU A 133 18.40 -12.06 16.03
N THR A 134 19.44 -12.40 16.80
CA THR A 134 20.25 -11.41 17.50
C THR A 134 21.29 -10.72 16.60
N SER A 135 21.46 -11.19 15.36
CA SER A 135 22.57 -10.77 14.49
C SER A 135 22.22 -10.70 12.99
N GLY A 136 21.08 -11.26 12.57
CA GLY A 136 20.61 -11.17 11.19
C GLY A 136 19.90 -9.83 10.93
N LEU A 137 20.68 -8.78 10.69
CA LEU A 137 20.14 -7.47 10.34
C LEU A 137 19.66 -7.54 8.89
N LEU A 138 18.35 -7.57 8.66
CA LEU A 138 17.81 -7.42 7.30
C LEU A 138 17.64 -5.94 6.97
N TYR A 139 18.48 -5.43 6.08
CA TYR A 139 18.41 -4.04 5.62
C TYR A 139 17.77 -3.92 4.23
N GLN A 140 17.06 -2.80 4.03
CA GLN A 140 16.60 -2.31 2.73
C GLN A 140 15.96 -3.38 1.84
N GLY A 141 15.10 -4.18 2.44
CA GLY A 141 14.47 -5.24 1.69
C GLY A 141 13.23 -4.80 0.93
N ALA A 142 12.77 -5.69 0.08
CA ALA A 142 11.51 -5.57 -0.66
C ALA A 142 10.65 -6.78 -0.33
N ALA A 143 9.34 -6.57 -0.32
CA ALA A 143 8.37 -7.63 -0.23
C ALA A 143 7.58 -7.77 -1.53
N ALA A 144 7.08 -8.97 -1.77
CA ALA A 144 6.14 -9.25 -2.85
C ALA A 144 5.06 -10.21 -2.36
N GLN A 145 3.82 -9.95 -2.77
CA GLN A 145 2.72 -10.88 -2.61
C GLN A 145 2.65 -11.83 -3.80
N LEU A 146 2.63 -13.12 -3.52
CA LEU A 146 2.41 -14.17 -4.52
C LEU A 146 0.92 -14.31 -4.83
N ILE A 147 0.59 -14.87 -5.98
CA ILE A 147 -0.80 -15.08 -6.43
C ILE A 147 -1.62 -15.96 -5.49
N ASP A 148 -0.97 -16.76 -4.63
CA ASP A 148 -1.61 -17.59 -3.62
C ASP A 148 -1.73 -16.91 -2.24
N GLY A 149 -1.45 -15.61 -2.17
CA GLY A 149 -1.59 -14.77 -0.98
C GLY A 149 -0.38 -14.80 -0.04
N ARG A 150 0.63 -15.64 -0.29
CA ARG A 150 1.85 -15.65 0.52
C ARG A 150 2.67 -14.38 0.29
N ILE A 151 3.27 -13.86 1.35
CA ILE A 151 4.21 -12.74 1.29
C ILE A 151 5.65 -13.27 1.33
N VAL A 152 6.46 -12.82 0.38
CA VAL A 152 7.91 -13.05 0.38
C VAL A 152 8.57 -11.75 0.79
N ILE A 153 9.36 -11.78 1.85
CA ILE A 153 10.19 -10.66 2.30
C ILE A 153 11.64 -11.04 2.03
N GLY A 154 12.35 -10.22 1.27
CA GLY A 154 13.78 -10.38 1.03
C GLY A 154 14.53 -9.12 1.45
N GLY A 155 15.75 -9.28 1.98
CA GLY A 155 16.60 -8.18 2.40
C GLY A 155 18.08 -8.58 2.39
N LEU A 156 18.95 -7.63 2.66
CA LEU A 156 20.37 -7.90 2.88
C LEU A 156 20.57 -8.40 4.31
N ASP A 157 21.11 -9.61 4.47
CA ASP A 157 21.58 -10.11 5.76
C ASP A 157 23.09 -9.86 5.89
N ASP A 158 23.50 -9.13 6.92
CA ASP A 158 24.92 -8.88 7.22
C ASP A 158 25.56 -9.99 8.08
N ASP A 159 24.81 -11.04 8.48
CA ASP A 159 25.39 -12.18 9.18
C ASP A 159 26.26 -13.03 8.22
N LEU A 160 27.58 -12.82 8.30
CA LEU A 160 28.61 -13.53 7.53
C LEU A 160 29.03 -14.88 8.15
N THR A 161 28.21 -15.50 9.01
CA THR A 161 28.56 -16.76 9.70
C THR A 161 27.71 -17.96 9.29
#